data_AF-A0AA50DJE6-F1
#
_entry.id   AF-A0AA50DJE6-F1
#
_cell.length_a   1.000
_cell.length_b   1.000
_cell.length_c   1.000
_cell.angle_alpha   90.00
_cell.angle_beta   90.00
_cell.angle_gamma   90.00
#
_symmetry.space_group_name_H-M   'P 1'
#
loop_
_entity.id
_entity.type
_entity.pdbx_description
1 polymer ?
#
loop_
_entity_poly.entity_id
_entity_poly.type
_entity_poly.pdbx_seq_one_letter_code
_entity_poly.pdbx_strand_id
1 'polypeptide(L)'
;MTIGIKKMDFRSAFYFLALAATLLTIMVTFIDVKGAKVLFYWTFYFSLAGILSDWKTCDKSRLWFIGLLAAVGLSKVIWFYWEYLGDSHYNPFNDYLNSGKRLLLACVVGYWLFSQMKKHSLKSFWLLRNGLILAFVAATLFGFYQYFSDMHRVVFALDRATISAYGYAMLSTMVLFLLASEKHTVANILLCLLVFCLSYFILVQTGTRNMMAAWPLIILVVGLLQFRHFGWKSLLAVLAALAVVVGLSYKPMIEPKLNATIKEYNTYVSSDGNKFGSLTSRLSMWKVGAYCLSEEPLGMKSEDRTACFQHYVKTRHQEKISLMYEKVHLHNELLESATLQGIQGALVILLFYIALIVYACRTRNAMLLAVMLGIVVSGLTDVVFISRELTVCVALMLLVCEMLNTLKIAPVRSQPD
;
A
#
# COMPACT_ATOMS: atom_id res chain seq x y z
N MET A 1 -54.63 16.03 -1.24
CA MET A 1 -53.28 16.51 -0.85
C MET A 1 -52.43 15.28 -0.54
N THR A 2 -51.92 14.62 -1.58
CA THR A 2 -51.05 13.46 -1.46
C THR A 2 -49.66 13.96 -1.07
N ILE A 3 -49.30 13.77 0.20
CA ILE A 3 -47.95 14.01 0.70
C ILE A 3 -47.05 13.00 -0.01
N GLY A 4 -46.45 13.43 -1.12
CA GLY A 4 -45.43 12.67 -1.82
C GLY A 4 -44.25 12.51 -0.88
N ILE A 5 -44.12 11.34 -0.27
CA ILE A 5 -42.90 10.93 0.40
C ILE A 5 -41.79 11.06 -0.66
N LYS A 6 -40.95 12.08 -0.51
CA LYS A 6 -39.79 12.31 -1.35
C LYS A 6 -39.01 11.00 -1.36
N LYS A 7 -39.05 10.25 -2.47
CA LYS A 7 -38.36 8.96 -2.61
C LYS A 7 -36.92 9.18 -2.13
N MET A 8 -36.62 8.68 -0.94
CA MET A 8 -35.29 8.82 -0.37
C MET A 8 -34.35 8.14 -1.36
N ASP A 9 -33.38 8.88 -1.90
CA ASP A 9 -32.46 8.32 -2.88
C ASP A 9 -31.47 7.41 -2.14
N PHE A 10 -31.95 6.21 -1.81
CA PHE A 10 -31.18 5.17 -1.12
C PHE A 10 -29.86 4.89 -1.84
N ARG A 11 -29.77 5.15 -3.16
CA ARG A 11 -28.55 4.97 -3.96
C ARG A 11 -27.49 5.97 -3.57
N SER A 12 -27.83 7.26 -3.52
CA SER A 12 -26.94 8.29 -3.03
C SER A 12 -26.54 8.03 -1.57
N ALA A 13 -27.48 7.58 -0.73
CA ALA A 13 -27.19 7.24 0.65
C ALA A 13 -26.13 6.11 0.76
N PHE A 14 -26.34 4.97 0.08
CA PHE A 14 -25.37 3.87 0.09
C PHE A 14 -24.01 4.26 -0.51
N TYR A 15 -24.00 5.09 -1.55
CA TYR A 15 -22.76 5.63 -2.12
C TYR A 15 -21.98 6.48 -1.11
N PHE A 16 -22.63 7.47 -0.47
CA PHE A 16 -21.94 8.33 0.50
C PHE A 16 -21.56 7.59 1.79
N LEU A 17 -22.36 6.62 2.22
CA LEU A 17 -22.01 5.73 3.33
C LEU A 17 -20.78 4.88 3.00
N ALA A 18 -20.72 4.27 1.81
CA ALA A 18 -19.54 3.54 1.36
C ALA A 18 -18.31 4.45 1.24
N LEU A 19 -18.47 5.66 0.70
CA LEU A 19 -17.38 6.62 0.56
C LEU A 19 -16.84 7.09 1.93
N ALA A 20 -17.73 7.44 2.86
CA ALA A 20 -17.35 7.84 4.20
C ALA A 20 -16.70 6.69 4.96
N ALA A 21 -17.27 5.49 4.90
CA ALA A 21 -16.71 4.30 5.53
C ALA A 21 -15.34 3.92 4.93
N THR A 22 -15.11 4.14 3.64
CA THR A 22 -13.79 3.97 2.99
C THR A 22 -12.75 4.89 3.61
N LEU A 23 -13.05 6.19 3.73
CA LEU A 23 -12.15 7.19 4.30
C LEU A 23 -11.90 6.94 5.80
N LEU A 24 -12.95 6.58 6.54
CA LEU A 24 -12.84 6.17 7.95
C LEU A 24 -12.01 4.91 8.11
N THR A 25 -12.15 3.92 7.23
CA THR A 25 -11.32 2.70 7.26
C THR A 25 -9.84 3.05 7.10
N ILE A 26 -9.49 3.90 6.13
CA ILE A 26 -8.11 4.37 5.93
C ILE A 26 -7.59 5.08 7.18
N MET A 27 -8.37 6.00 7.76
CA MET A 27 -8.00 6.74 8.97
C MET A 27 -7.79 5.80 10.17
N VAL A 28 -8.79 4.97 10.47
CA VAL A 28 -8.82 4.12 11.66
C VAL A 28 -7.79 3.00 11.57
N THR A 29 -7.31 2.62 10.37
CA THR A 29 -6.22 1.64 10.20
C THR A 29 -4.98 1.99 11.03
N PHE A 30 -4.69 3.28 11.22
CA PHE A 30 -3.53 3.73 12.00
C PHE A 30 -3.79 3.81 13.50
N ILE A 31 -5.05 3.74 13.95
CA ILE A 31 -5.47 4.03 15.33
C ILE A 31 -6.04 2.78 16.02
N ASP A 32 -6.87 2.00 15.32
CA ASP A 32 -7.45 0.76 15.80
C ASP A 32 -7.72 -0.23 14.65
N VAL A 33 -6.93 -1.31 14.61
CA VAL A 33 -7.06 -2.36 13.60
C VAL A 33 -8.42 -3.06 13.63
N LYS A 34 -9.03 -3.24 14.81
CA LYS A 34 -10.33 -3.91 14.93
C LYS A 34 -11.42 -3.03 14.35
N GLY A 35 -11.45 -1.75 14.72
CA GLY A 35 -12.36 -0.75 14.16
C GLY A 35 -12.22 -0.62 12.64
N ALA A 36 -10.99 -0.56 12.13
CA ALA A 36 -10.74 -0.50 10.69
C ALA A 36 -11.32 -1.71 9.94
N LYS A 37 -11.14 -2.92 10.51
CA LYS A 37 -11.73 -4.14 9.95
C LYS A 37 -13.26 -4.07 9.89
N VAL A 38 -13.92 -3.65 10.97
CA VAL A 38 -15.39 -3.53 11.02
C VAL A 38 -15.88 -2.53 9.98
N LEU A 39 -15.23 -1.36 9.89
CA LEU A 39 -15.56 -0.32 8.91
C LEU A 39 -15.37 -0.81 7.47
N PHE A 40 -14.33 -1.61 7.19
CA PHE A 40 -14.13 -2.19 5.87
C PHE A 40 -15.28 -3.11 5.46
N TYR A 41 -15.76 -3.97 6.36
CA TYR A 41 -16.91 -4.82 6.05
C TYR A 41 -18.19 -4.01 5.86
N TRP A 42 -18.43 -2.95 6.65
CA TRP A 42 -19.54 -2.03 6.41
C TRP A 42 -19.43 -1.34 5.05
N THR A 43 -18.23 -0.91 4.66
CA THR A 43 -17.95 -0.33 3.34
C THR A 43 -18.35 -1.30 2.22
N PHE A 44 -18.00 -2.58 2.39
CA PHE A 44 -18.41 -3.65 1.48
C PHE A 44 -19.94 -3.83 1.46
N TYR A 45 -20.60 -3.91 2.62
CA TYR A 45 -22.05 -4.11 2.69
C TYR A 45 -22.83 -2.95 2.05
N PHE A 46 -22.43 -1.70 2.30
CA PHE A 46 -23.05 -0.54 1.64
C PHE A 46 -22.84 -0.57 0.12
N SER A 47 -21.65 -0.96 -0.32
CA SER A 47 -21.35 -1.11 -1.75
C SER A 47 -22.20 -2.20 -2.40
N LEU A 48 -22.31 -3.36 -1.75
CA LEU A 48 -23.12 -4.48 -2.23
C LEU A 48 -24.61 -4.12 -2.29
N ALA A 49 -25.15 -3.49 -1.24
CA ALA A 49 -26.53 -3.01 -1.22
C ALA A 49 -26.80 -2.00 -2.35
N GLY A 50 -25.85 -1.11 -2.62
CA GLY A 50 -25.89 -0.16 -3.73
C GLY A 50 -25.95 -0.86 -5.09
N ILE A 51 -25.06 -1.84 -5.33
CA ILE A 51 -25.00 -2.63 -6.57
C ILE A 51 -26.31 -3.39 -6.80
N LEU A 52 -26.81 -4.09 -5.77
CA LEU A 52 -28.07 -4.85 -5.85
C LEU A 52 -29.27 -3.94 -6.15
N SER A 53 -29.22 -2.68 -5.71
CA SER A 53 -30.27 -1.69 -5.98
C SER A 53 -30.23 -1.11 -7.40
N ASP A 54 -29.11 -1.24 -8.14
CA ASP A 54 -28.91 -0.55 -9.43
C ASP A 54 -27.94 -1.28 -10.39
N TRP A 55 -28.20 -2.57 -10.66
CA TRP A 55 -27.30 -3.39 -11.49
C TRP A 55 -27.18 -2.92 -12.96
N LYS A 56 -28.15 -2.13 -13.47
CA LYS A 56 -28.25 -1.76 -14.89
C LYS A 56 -27.50 -0.49 -15.29
N THR A 57 -27.16 0.41 -14.37
CA THR A 57 -26.61 1.75 -14.71
C THR A 57 -25.13 1.95 -14.35
N CYS A 58 -24.38 0.86 -14.13
CA CYS A 58 -23.01 0.95 -13.65
C CYS A 58 -21.99 1.31 -14.76
N ASP A 59 -21.16 2.33 -14.49
CA ASP A 59 -20.04 2.72 -15.37
C ASP A 59 -18.97 1.62 -15.41
N LYS A 60 -18.75 1.06 -16.61
CA LYS A 60 -17.79 -0.02 -16.86
C LYS A 60 -16.38 0.47 -17.23
N SER A 61 -16.17 1.77 -17.40
CA SER A 61 -14.92 2.35 -17.93
C SER A 61 -13.68 2.11 -17.06
N ARG A 62 -13.87 1.75 -15.77
CA ARG A 62 -12.81 1.47 -14.80
C ARG A 62 -12.73 0.00 -14.37
N LEU A 63 -13.45 -0.89 -15.05
CA LEU A 63 -13.40 -2.33 -14.75
C LEU A 63 -12.00 -2.92 -14.91
N TRP A 64 -11.19 -2.42 -15.84
CA TRP A 64 -9.81 -2.88 -16.00
C TRP A 64 -8.96 -2.62 -14.74
N PHE A 65 -9.14 -1.48 -14.07
CA PHE A 65 -8.42 -1.12 -12.84
C PHE A 65 -8.81 -2.08 -11.71
N ILE A 66 -10.11 -2.33 -11.56
CA ILE A 66 -10.65 -3.31 -10.61
C ILE A 66 -10.17 -4.73 -10.98
N GLY A 67 -10.10 -5.05 -12.27
CA GLY A 67 -9.64 -6.33 -12.79
C GLY A 67 -8.18 -6.62 -12.40
N LEU A 68 -7.32 -5.61 -12.35
CA LEU A 68 -5.94 -5.78 -11.88
C LEU A 68 -5.89 -6.12 -10.38
N LEU A 69 -6.69 -5.45 -9.53
CA LEU A 69 -6.83 -5.80 -8.12
C LEU A 69 -7.43 -7.20 -7.94
N ALA A 70 -8.44 -7.54 -8.75
CA ALA A 70 -9.09 -8.84 -8.75
C ALA A 70 -8.12 -9.93 -9.17
N ALA A 71 -7.22 -9.69 -10.14
CA ALA A 71 -6.22 -10.66 -10.56
C ALA A 71 -5.29 -11.05 -9.40
N VAL A 72 -4.80 -10.07 -8.63
CA VAL A 72 -3.98 -10.33 -7.43
C VAL A 72 -4.77 -11.07 -6.35
N GLY A 73 -6.04 -10.72 -6.16
CA GLY A 73 -6.92 -11.40 -5.20
C GLY A 73 -7.21 -12.85 -5.59
N LEU A 74 -7.57 -13.06 -6.87
CA LEU A 74 -7.88 -14.36 -7.44
C LEU A 74 -6.65 -15.26 -7.47
N SER A 75 -5.45 -14.76 -7.78
CA SER A 75 -4.26 -15.60 -7.81
C SER A 75 -4.00 -16.27 -6.45
N LYS A 76 -4.15 -15.51 -5.34
CA LYS A 76 -4.01 -16.03 -3.98
C LYS A 76 -5.14 -17.03 -3.61
N VAL A 77 -6.38 -16.75 -4.01
CA VAL A 77 -7.53 -17.62 -3.72
C VAL A 77 -7.46 -18.92 -4.51
N ILE A 78 -7.16 -18.83 -5.82
CA ILE A 78 -7.04 -19.99 -6.72
C ILE A 78 -5.90 -20.88 -6.24
N TRP A 79 -4.73 -20.32 -5.97
CA TRP A 79 -3.61 -21.09 -5.42
C TRP A 79 -3.98 -21.82 -4.13
N PHE A 80 -4.62 -21.14 -3.18
CA PHE A 80 -4.98 -21.77 -1.91
C PHE A 80 -5.92 -22.96 -2.13
N TYR A 81 -6.96 -22.80 -2.94
CA TYR A 81 -7.88 -23.91 -3.20
C TYR A 81 -7.25 -25.00 -4.06
N TRP A 82 -6.34 -24.67 -4.97
CA TRP A 82 -5.62 -25.64 -5.77
C TRP A 82 -4.74 -26.54 -4.90
N GLU A 83 -3.98 -25.95 -3.98
CA GLU A 83 -3.01 -26.67 -3.14
C GLU A 83 -3.64 -27.35 -1.91
N TYR A 84 -4.67 -26.76 -1.31
CA TYR A 84 -5.18 -27.20 0.00
C TYR A 84 -6.53 -27.92 -0.06
N LEU A 85 -7.26 -27.91 -1.18
CA LEU A 85 -8.57 -28.57 -1.22
C LEU A 85 -8.42 -30.08 -1.08
N GLY A 86 -8.88 -30.63 0.04
CA GLY A 86 -8.73 -32.06 0.37
C GLY A 86 -7.41 -32.42 1.07
N ASP A 87 -6.52 -31.45 1.32
CA ASP A 87 -5.28 -31.64 2.09
C ASP A 87 -5.55 -31.50 3.61
N SER A 88 -4.81 -32.23 4.43
CA SER A 88 -4.87 -32.18 5.90
C SER A 88 -4.55 -30.80 6.49
N HIS A 89 -3.79 -29.96 5.77
CA HIS A 89 -3.38 -28.62 6.17
C HIS A 89 -4.38 -27.53 5.72
N TYR A 90 -5.53 -27.91 5.16
CA TYR A 90 -6.58 -26.96 4.81
C TYR A 90 -7.00 -26.14 6.04
N ASN A 91 -6.68 -24.85 6.02
CA ASN A 91 -7.06 -23.91 7.07
C ASN A 91 -7.84 -22.73 6.49
N PRO A 92 -9.15 -22.58 6.79
CA PRO A 92 -9.94 -21.47 6.28
C PRO A 92 -9.49 -20.11 6.82
N PHE A 93 -8.66 -20.07 7.86
CA PHE A 93 -8.08 -18.87 8.45
C PHE A 93 -6.69 -18.52 7.89
N ASN A 94 -6.23 -19.20 6.84
CA ASN A 94 -4.96 -18.91 6.17
C ASN A 94 -4.85 -17.44 5.72
N ASP A 95 -3.69 -16.82 5.95
CA ASP A 95 -3.48 -15.40 5.69
C ASP A 95 -3.49 -15.02 4.20
N TYR A 96 -2.96 -15.88 3.33
CA TYR A 96 -2.96 -15.67 1.88
C TYR A 96 -4.40 -15.74 1.32
N LEU A 97 -5.16 -16.75 1.73
CA LEU A 97 -6.58 -16.89 1.37
C LEU A 97 -7.38 -15.66 1.81
N ASN A 98 -7.18 -15.25 3.07
CA ASN A 98 -7.89 -14.12 3.65
C ASN A 98 -7.50 -12.79 2.98
N SER A 99 -6.23 -12.61 2.63
CA SER A 99 -5.77 -11.45 1.88
C SER A 99 -6.39 -11.41 0.48
N GLY A 100 -6.41 -12.54 -0.23
CA GLY A 100 -7.07 -12.67 -1.53
C GLY A 100 -8.56 -12.33 -1.48
N LYS A 101 -9.29 -12.89 -0.51
CA LYS A 101 -10.71 -12.56 -0.26
C LYS A 101 -10.92 -11.06 -0.03
N ARG A 102 -10.08 -10.41 0.78
CA ARG A 102 -10.19 -8.97 1.06
C ARG A 102 -9.97 -8.11 -0.19
N LEU A 103 -9.02 -8.47 -1.05
CA LEU A 103 -8.84 -7.80 -2.33
C LEU A 103 -10.08 -7.90 -3.22
N LEU A 104 -10.74 -9.07 -3.25
CA LEU A 104 -12.00 -9.26 -3.98
C LEU A 104 -13.14 -8.43 -3.38
N LEU A 105 -13.24 -8.32 -2.05
CA LEU A 105 -14.21 -7.44 -1.40
C LEU A 105 -13.94 -5.97 -1.74
N ALA A 106 -12.67 -5.55 -1.78
CA ALA A 106 -12.28 -4.21 -2.21
C ALA A 106 -12.65 -3.95 -3.68
N CYS A 107 -12.63 -4.98 -4.54
CA CYS A 107 -13.10 -4.86 -5.93
C CYS A 107 -14.59 -4.54 -6.01
N VAL A 108 -15.42 -5.13 -5.15
CA VAL A 108 -16.85 -4.81 -5.06
C VAL A 108 -17.07 -3.37 -4.61
N VAL A 109 -16.29 -2.91 -3.62
CA VAL A 109 -16.29 -1.51 -3.18
C VAL A 109 -15.91 -0.57 -4.34
N GLY A 110 -14.79 -0.85 -5.01
CA GLY A 110 -14.31 -0.06 -6.15
C GLY A 110 -15.33 0.02 -7.28
N TYR A 111 -15.98 -1.11 -7.60
CA TYR A 111 -17.02 -1.16 -8.62
C TYR A 111 -18.17 -0.20 -8.31
N TRP A 112 -18.69 -0.26 -7.08
CA TRP A 112 -19.77 0.64 -6.68
C TRP A 112 -19.33 2.10 -6.67
N LEU A 113 -18.18 2.41 -6.08
CA LEU A 113 -17.71 3.79 -5.96
C LEU A 113 -17.44 4.44 -7.33
N PHE A 114 -16.79 3.72 -8.25
CA PHE A 114 -16.54 4.21 -9.60
C PHE A 114 -17.83 4.38 -10.40
N SER A 115 -18.84 3.53 -10.16
CA SER A 115 -20.12 3.62 -10.87
C SER A 115 -20.91 4.91 -10.57
N GLN A 116 -20.79 5.43 -9.35
CA GLN A 116 -21.58 6.59 -8.90
C GLN A 116 -20.78 7.91 -8.82
N MET A 117 -19.44 7.88 -8.80
CA MET A 117 -18.63 9.08 -8.53
C MET A 117 -18.92 10.26 -9.46
N LYS A 118 -19.21 10.02 -10.74
CA LYS A 118 -19.49 11.08 -11.72
C LYS A 118 -20.83 11.76 -11.47
N LYS A 119 -21.84 11.03 -10.95
CA LYS A 119 -23.17 11.58 -10.64
C LYS A 119 -23.13 12.58 -9.48
N HIS A 120 -22.14 12.44 -8.59
CA HIS A 120 -22.01 13.25 -7.38
C HIS A 120 -20.64 13.97 -7.28
N SER A 121 -20.07 14.35 -8.44
CA SER A 121 -18.67 14.73 -8.58
C SER A 121 -18.15 15.74 -7.56
N LEU A 122 -18.83 16.87 -7.37
CA LEU A 122 -18.42 17.93 -6.43
C LEU A 122 -18.42 17.46 -4.97
N LYS A 123 -19.50 16.82 -4.52
CA LYS A 123 -19.63 16.32 -3.14
C LYS A 123 -18.61 15.21 -2.87
N SER A 124 -18.44 14.28 -3.82
CA SER A 124 -17.45 13.22 -3.73
C SER A 124 -16.03 13.76 -3.66
N PHE A 125 -15.69 14.74 -4.49
CA PHE A 125 -14.37 15.37 -4.46
C PHE A 125 -14.11 16.04 -3.11
N TRP A 126 -15.08 16.79 -2.59
CA TRP A 126 -14.95 17.46 -1.30
C TRP A 126 -14.77 16.47 -0.14
N LEU A 127 -15.56 15.39 -0.10
CA LEU A 127 -15.45 14.34 0.92
C LEU A 127 -14.10 13.62 0.85
N LEU A 128 -13.67 13.22 -0.35
CA LEU A 128 -12.38 12.56 -0.55
C LEU A 128 -11.21 13.46 -0.12
N ARG A 129 -11.22 14.72 -0.55
CA ARG A 129 -10.18 15.70 -0.22
C ARG A 129 -10.05 15.89 1.30
N ASN A 130 -11.15 16.25 1.96
CA ASN A 130 -11.11 16.56 3.39
C ASN A 130 -10.95 15.30 4.24
N GLY A 131 -11.52 14.17 3.81
CA GLY A 131 -11.36 12.89 4.50
C GLY A 131 -9.93 12.38 4.48
N LEU A 132 -9.19 12.54 3.36
CA LEU A 132 -7.77 12.20 3.32
C LEU A 132 -6.91 13.11 4.19
N ILE A 133 -7.16 14.42 4.18
CA ILE A 133 -6.46 15.37 5.06
C ILE A 133 -6.73 15.02 6.53
N LEU A 134 -7.98 14.73 6.89
CA LEU A 134 -8.35 14.31 8.23
C LEU A 134 -7.68 12.98 8.62
N ALA A 135 -7.64 12.00 7.70
CA ALA A 135 -6.95 10.74 7.93
C ALA A 135 -5.46 10.94 8.21
N PHE A 136 -4.80 11.80 7.43
CA PHE A 136 -3.40 12.16 7.64
C PHE A 136 -3.18 12.86 8.98
N VAL A 137 -4.00 13.87 9.31
CA VAL A 137 -3.89 14.60 10.58
C VAL A 137 -4.09 13.64 11.76
N ALA A 138 -5.12 12.80 11.72
CA ALA A 138 -5.40 11.84 12.78
C ALA A 138 -4.26 10.81 12.95
N ALA A 139 -3.73 10.26 11.85
CA ALA A 139 -2.58 9.37 11.89
C ALA A 139 -1.33 10.09 12.45
N THR A 140 -1.06 11.32 12.02
CA THR A 140 0.09 12.11 12.48
C THR A 140 -0.01 12.42 13.98
N LEU A 141 -1.18 12.83 14.46
CA LEU A 141 -1.43 13.10 15.88
C LEU A 141 -1.28 11.84 16.72
N PHE A 142 -1.78 10.69 16.24
CA PHE A 142 -1.58 9.42 16.92
C PHE A 142 -0.10 9.00 16.94
N GLY A 143 0.64 9.27 15.86
CA GLY A 143 2.09 9.08 15.81
C GLY A 143 2.84 9.93 16.84
N PHE A 144 2.47 11.21 17.01
CA PHE A 144 3.02 12.06 18.06
C PHE A 144 2.65 11.57 19.46
N TYR A 145 1.40 11.18 19.67
CA TYR A 145 0.97 10.58 20.93
C TYR A 145 1.85 9.39 21.31
N GLN A 146 2.11 8.47 20.37
CA GLN A 146 3.01 7.34 20.63
C GLN A 146 4.45 7.78 20.90
N TYR A 147 4.97 8.74 20.15
CA TYR A 147 6.33 9.26 20.34
C TYR A 147 6.53 9.87 21.74
N PHE A 148 5.55 10.63 22.25
CA PHE A 148 5.62 11.22 23.58
C PHE A 148 5.27 10.25 24.71
N SER A 149 4.65 9.11 24.40
CA SER A 149 4.21 8.11 25.38
C SER A 149 5.24 6.99 25.55
N ASP A 150 6.48 7.32 25.96
CA ASP A 150 7.58 6.41 26.34
C ASP A 150 7.87 5.20 25.40
N MET A 151 7.26 5.16 24.22
CA MET A 151 7.42 4.08 23.25
C MET A 151 8.69 4.33 22.45
N HIS A 152 9.61 3.36 22.46
CA HIS A 152 10.89 3.47 21.73
C HIS A 152 10.75 3.63 20.21
N ARG A 153 9.55 3.44 19.65
CA ARG A 153 9.29 3.50 18.20
C ARG A 153 7.82 3.79 17.92
N VAL A 154 7.53 4.55 16.87
CA VAL A 154 6.16 4.73 16.37
C VAL A 154 5.75 3.48 15.60
N VAL A 155 4.73 2.79 16.10
CA VAL A 155 4.19 1.54 15.54
C VAL A 155 2.76 1.70 15.06
N PHE A 156 2.08 2.81 15.34
CA PHE A 156 0.63 2.95 15.11
C PHE A 156 -0.13 1.76 15.73
N ALA A 157 -1.35 1.47 15.27
CA ALA A 157 -2.10 0.28 15.68
C ALA A 157 -1.69 -1.01 14.96
N LEU A 158 -0.72 -0.94 14.03
CA LEU A 158 -0.41 -2.02 13.09
C LEU A 158 0.54 -3.08 13.67
N ASP A 159 0.89 -2.98 14.96
CA ASP A 159 1.77 -3.86 15.75
C ASP A 159 3.18 -4.12 15.19
N ARG A 160 3.48 -3.66 13.97
CA ARG A 160 4.76 -3.78 13.27
C ARG A 160 5.14 -2.46 12.63
N ALA A 161 6.24 -1.90 13.11
CA ALA A 161 6.71 -0.59 12.68
C ALA A 161 7.11 -0.49 11.19
N THR A 162 7.42 -1.62 10.53
CA THR A 162 7.67 -1.64 9.07
C THR A 162 6.41 -1.34 8.28
N ILE A 163 5.33 -2.08 8.59
CA ILE A 163 4.00 -1.93 7.97
C ILE A 163 3.45 -0.52 8.21
N SER A 164 3.66 -0.01 9.42
CA SER A 164 3.34 1.36 9.82
C SER A 164 4.01 2.41 8.97
N ALA A 165 5.32 2.25 8.74
CA ALA A 165 6.06 3.14 7.87
C ALA A 165 5.52 3.09 6.44
N TYR A 166 5.21 1.90 5.92
CA TYR A 166 4.70 1.72 4.55
C TYR A 166 3.32 2.38 4.35
N GLY A 167 2.36 2.08 5.23
CA GLY A 167 1.02 2.66 5.15
C GLY A 167 1.04 4.18 5.31
N TYR A 168 1.81 4.69 6.28
CA TYR A 168 1.89 6.13 6.55
C TYR A 168 2.65 6.88 5.44
N ALA A 169 3.68 6.28 4.85
CA ALA A 169 4.38 6.80 3.67
C ALA A 169 3.42 6.98 2.48
N MET A 170 2.57 5.98 2.22
CA MET A 170 1.58 6.06 1.14
C MET A 170 0.51 7.12 1.44
N LEU A 171 -0.04 7.16 2.67
CA LEU A 171 -1.02 8.17 3.07
C LEU A 171 -0.47 9.61 2.97
N SER A 172 0.72 9.84 3.51
CA SER A 172 1.37 11.16 3.50
C SER A 172 1.71 11.63 2.09
N THR A 173 2.25 10.75 1.22
CA THR A 173 2.50 11.12 -0.19
C THR A 173 1.21 11.40 -0.95
N MET A 174 0.12 10.66 -0.68
CA MET A 174 -1.20 10.98 -1.25
C MET A 174 -1.66 12.38 -0.89
N VAL A 175 -1.59 12.76 0.39
CA VAL A 175 -1.99 14.11 0.84
C VAL A 175 -1.06 15.18 0.30
N LEU A 176 0.25 14.93 0.27
CA LEU A 176 1.23 15.86 -0.30
C LEU A 176 0.93 16.14 -1.77
N PHE A 177 0.72 15.11 -2.59
CA PHE A 177 0.42 15.28 -4.01
C PHE A 177 -1.02 15.74 -4.29
N LEU A 178 -1.96 15.48 -3.39
CA LEU A 178 -3.27 16.11 -3.42
C LEU A 178 -3.11 17.64 -3.33
N LEU A 179 -2.41 18.13 -2.31
CA LEU A 179 -2.18 19.56 -2.10
C LEU A 179 -1.29 20.19 -3.18
N ALA A 180 -0.24 19.50 -3.62
CA ALA A 180 0.67 19.99 -4.67
C ALA A 180 -0.02 20.17 -6.03
N SER A 181 -1.10 19.41 -6.28
CA SER A 181 -1.92 19.57 -7.49
C SER A 181 -2.97 20.67 -7.41
N GLU A 182 -3.15 21.30 -6.24
CA GLU A 182 -4.01 22.47 -6.09
C GLU A 182 -3.28 23.74 -6.55
N LYS A 183 -3.97 24.90 -6.49
CA LYS A 183 -3.41 26.18 -6.92
C LYS A 183 -2.11 26.50 -6.16
N HIS A 184 -1.11 27.03 -6.87
CA HIS A 184 0.18 27.43 -6.30
C HIS A 184 0.08 28.76 -5.55
N THR A 185 -0.49 28.72 -4.35
CA THR A 185 -0.46 29.84 -3.40
C THR A 185 0.64 29.63 -2.38
N VAL A 186 1.15 30.71 -1.78
CA VAL A 186 2.15 30.63 -0.70
C VAL A 186 1.64 29.74 0.44
N ALA A 187 0.36 29.86 0.80
CA ALA A 187 -0.28 29.03 1.82
C ALA A 187 -0.23 27.54 1.47
N ASN A 188 -0.52 27.15 0.23
CA ASN A 188 -0.46 25.74 -0.20
C ASN A 188 0.98 25.22 -0.21
N ILE A 189 1.96 26.04 -0.59
CA ILE A 189 3.38 25.67 -0.55
C ILE A 189 3.82 25.43 0.91
N LEU A 190 3.46 26.33 1.82
CA LEU A 190 3.74 26.18 3.25
C LEU A 190 3.06 24.94 3.83
N LEU A 191 1.83 24.64 3.42
CA LEU A 191 1.12 23.44 3.84
C LEU A 191 1.80 22.16 3.33
N CYS A 192 2.24 22.13 2.07
CA CYS A 192 3.03 21.02 1.52
C CYS A 192 4.34 20.83 2.30
N LEU A 193 5.05 21.92 2.62
CA LEU A 193 6.28 21.88 3.41
C LEU A 193 6.01 21.34 4.83
N LEU A 194 4.93 21.80 5.47
CA LEU A 194 4.51 21.30 6.78
C LEU A 194 4.20 19.81 6.74
N VAL A 195 3.39 19.34 5.78
CA VAL A 195 3.09 17.92 5.56
C VAL A 195 4.39 17.15 5.35
N PHE A 196 5.33 17.69 4.58
CA PHE A 196 6.61 17.04 4.32
C PHE A 196 7.42 16.85 5.62
N CYS A 197 7.61 17.92 6.38
CA CYS A 197 8.38 17.90 7.62
C CYS A 197 7.75 16.97 8.68
N LEU A 198 6.44 17.07 8.90
CA LEU A 198 5.72 16.21 9.84
C LEU A 198 5.79 14.74 9.43
N SER A 199 5.59 14.46 8.14
CA SER A 199 5.63 13.09 7.62
C SER A 199 7.02 12.48 7.75
N TYR A 200 8.05 13.23 7.37
CA TYR A 200 9.43 12.76 7.47
C TYR A 200 9.83 12.50 8.93
N PHE A 201 9.46 13.41 9.85
CA PHE A 201 9.71 13.22 11.27
C PHE A 201 9.09 11.91 11.78
N ILE A 202 7.78 11.70 11.55
CA ILE A 202 7.09 10.49 11.99
C ILE A 202 7.70 9.23 11.34
N LEU A 203 8.04 9.27 10.05
CA LEU A 203 8.70 8.15 9.36
C LEU A 203 10.07 7.82 9.97
N VAL A 204 10.86 8.83 10.38
CA VAL A 204 12.11 8.59 11.10
C VAL A 204 11.84 7.91 12.44
N GLN A 205 10.81 8.34 13.17
CA GLN A 205 10.41 7.69 14.44
C GLN A 205 9.86 6.28 14.27
N THR A 206 9.39 5.92 13.07
CA THR A 206 9.08 4.52 12.76
C THR A 206 10.33 3.66 12.58
N GLY A 207 11.57 4.15 12.62
CA GLY A 207 12.80 3.34 12.57
C GLY A 207 13.02 2.49 11.30
N THR A 208 12.18 2.62 10.27
CA THR A 208 12.18 1.78 9.07
C THR A 208 13.13 2.34 8.02
N ARG A 209 14.38 1.85 8.03
CA ARG A 209 15.50 2.33 7.20
C ARG A 209 15.14 2.53 5.73
N ASN A 210 14.50 1.53 5.11
CA ASN A 210 14.13 1.59 3.69
C ASN A 210 13.21 2.79 3.40
N MET A 211 12.21 3.02 4.25
CA MET A 211 11.21 4.06 4.00
C MET A 211 11.71 5.48 4.31
N MET A 212 12.69 5.63 5.20
CA MET A 212 13.38 6.92 5.44
C MET A 212 14.06 7.44 4.16
N ALA A 213 14.63 6.55 3.35
CA ALA A 213 15.29 6.90 2.09
C ALA A 213 14.32 6.89 0.90
N ALA A 214 13.43 5.89 0.85
CA ALA A 214 12.51 5.73 -0.26
C ALA A 214 11.45 6.82 -0.33
N TRP A 215 10.89 7.27 0.80
CA TRP A 215 9.79 8.23 0.78
C TRP A 215 10.17 9.57 0.14
N PRO A 216 11.30 10.23 0.51
CA PRO A 216 11.73 11.43 -0.19
C PRO A 216 12.10 11.18 -1.65
N LEU A 217 12.69 10.02 -1.97
CA LEU A 217 13.02 9.64 -3.34
C LEU A 217 11.76 9.47 -4.20
N ILE A 218 10.69 8.87 -3.67
CA ILE A 218 9.39 8.75 -4.33
C ILE A 218 8.84 10.14 -4.62
N ILE A 219 8.90 11.06 -3.66
CA ILE A 219 8.45 12.45 -3.86
C ILE A 219 9.25 13.12 -4.98
N LEU A 220 10.57 12.96 -4.99
CA LEU A 220 11.44 13.51 -6.03
C LEU A 220 11.09 12.93 -7.41
N VAL A 221 11.00 11.60 -7.53
CA VAL A 221 10.70 10.92 -8.79
C VAL A 221 9.31 11.32 -9.32
N VAL A 222 8.29 11.31 -8.47
CA VAL A 222 6.92 11.70 -8.87
C VAL A 222 6.86 13.19 -9.23
N GLY A 223 7.51 14.05 -8.44
CA GLY A 223 7.67 15.47 -8.72
C GLY A 223 8.28 15.71 -10.11
N LEU A 224 9.39 15.03 -10.40
CA LEU A 224 10.09 15.10 -11.69
C LEU A 224 9.27 14.56 -12.87
N LEU A 225 8.48 13.50 -12.67
CA LEU A 225 7.71 12.90 -13.76
C LEU A 225 6.41 13.66 -14.03
N GLN A 226 5.72 14.12 -13.00
CA GLN A 226 4.35 14.62 -13.09
C GLN A 226 4.25 16.15 -13.08
N PHE A 227 5.24 16.83 -12.50
CA PHE A 227 5.25 18.27 -12.31
C PHE A 227 6.37 18.94 -13.11
N ARG A 228 6.69 18.40 -14.30
CA ARG A 228 7.75 18.91 -15.20
C ARG A 228 7.62 20.38 -15.60
N HIS A 229 6.43 20.96 -15.49
CA HIS A 229 6.20 22.38 -15.77
C HIS A 229 6.82 23.30 -14.70
N PHE A 230 7.10 22.76 -13.50
CA PHE A 230 7.89 23.45 -12.51
C PHE A 230 9.34 23.44 -12.98
N GLY A 231 9.79 24.57 -13.52
CA GLY A 231 11.15 24.71 -14.03
C GLY A 231 12.23 24.34 -13.00
N TRP A 232 13.47 24.21 -13.47
CA TRP A 232 14.65 23.76 -12.71
C TRP A 232 14.82 24.42 -11.33
N LYS A 233 14.36 25.66 -11.14
CA LYS A 233 14.40 26.38 -9.85
C LYS A 233 13.61 25.69 -8.74
N SER A 234 12.41 25.17 -9.03
CA SER A 234 11.60 24.44 -8.05
C SER A 234 12.21 23.09 -7.72
N LEU A 235 12.80 22.42 -8.72
CA LEU A 235 13.54 21.18 -8.53
C LEU A 235 14.76 21.41 -7.61
N LEU A 236 15.53 22.47 -7.87
CA LEU A 236 16.64 22.86 -7.00
C LEU A 236 16.18 23.13 -5.57
N ALA A 237 15.04 23.80 -5.38
CA ALA A 237 14.50 24.06 -4.04
C ALA A 237 14.14 22.75 -3.30
N VAL A 238 13.50 21.80 -3.98
CA VAL A 238 13.18 20.48 -3.42
C VAL A 238 14.46 19.69 -3.11
N LEU A 239 15.43 19.69 -4.02
CA LEU A 239 16.72 19.03 -3.83
C LEU A 239 17.52 19.66 -2.68
N ALA A 240 17.49 20.99 -2.54
CA ALA A 240 18.13 21.70 -1.44
C ALA A 240 17.45 21.37 -0.11
N ALA A 241 16.12 21.39 -0.04
CA ALA A 241 15.37 20.98 1.15
C ALA A 241 15.68 19.52 1.53
N LEU A 242 15.72 18.63 0.54
CA LEU A 242 16.09 17.23 0.74
C LEU A 242 17.53 17.11 1.26
N ALA A 243 18.48 17.84 0.66
CA ALA A 243 19.87 17.82 1.08
C ALA A 243 20.06 18.33 2.51
N VAL A 244 19.33 19.39 2.91
CA VAL A 244 19.32 19.88 4.29
C VAL A 244 18.79 18.81 5.24
N VAL A 245 17.65 18.20 4.93
CA VAL A 245 17.03 17.17 5.77
C VAL A 245 17.92 15.93 5.91
N VAL A 246 18.50 15.47 4.79
CA VAL A 246 19.44 14.35 4.78
C VAL A 246 20.72 14.70 5.54
N GLY A 247 21.27 15.90 5.33
CA GLY A 247 22.48 16.37 6.01
C GLY A 247 22.29 16.45 7.52
N LEU A 248 21.19 17.07 7.99
CA LEU A 248 20.84 17.15 9.42
C LEU A 248 20.60 15.76 10.04
N SER A 249 20.04 14.84 9.27
CA SER A 249 19.76 13.47 9.73
C SER A 249 20.97 12.54 9.59
N TYR A 250 22.03 12.94 8.90
CA TYR A 250 23.10 12.04 8.47
C TYR A 250 23.82 11.39 9.65
N LYS A 251 24.43 12.21 10.50
CA LYS A 251 25.18 11.77 11.69
C LYS A 251 24.32 11.00 12.70
N PRO A 252 23.17 11.53 13.17
CA PRO A 252 22.41 10.86 14.23
C PRO A 252 21.63 9.63 13.76
N MET A 253 21.22 9.58 12.48
CA MET A 253 20.24 8.59 12.02
C MET A 253 20.71 7.75 10.83
N ILE A 254 21.40 8.31 9.84
CA ILE A 254 21.73 7.62 8.58
C ILE A 254 23.04 6.83 8.69
N GLU A 255 24.13 7.47 9.10
CA GLU A 255 25.48 6.87 9.18
C GLU A 255 25.53 5.61 10.05
N PRO A 256 24.94 5.57 11.27
CA PRO A 256 24.93 4.35 12.08
C PRO A 256 24.20 3.19 11.38
N LYS A 257 23.13 3.50 10.63
CA LYS A 257 22.32 2.50 9.91
C LYS A 257 23.03 2.01 8.65
N LEU A 258 23.79 2.87 7.96
CA LEU A 258 24.62 2.50 6.82
C LEU A 258 25.75 1.57 7.27
N ASN A 259 26.48 1.95 8.31
CA ASN A 259 27.56 1.14 8.88
C ASN A 259 27.06 -0.23 9.36
N ALA A 260 25.89 -0.26 10.01
CA ALA A 260 25.24 -1.53 10.38
C ALA A 260 24.90 -2.39 9.15
N THR A 261 24.37 -1.79 8.09
CA THR A 261 24.04 -2.49 6.83
C THR A 261 25.28 -3.10 6.18
N ILE A 262 26.38 -2.35 6.09
CA ILE A 262 27.66 -2.84 5.54
C ILE A 262 28.20 -4.00 6.39
N LYS A 263 28.16 -3.86 7.72
CA LYS A 263 28.57 -4.92 8.64
C LYS A 263 27.73 -6.18 8.50
N GLU A 264 26.40 -6.05 8.38
CA GLU A 264 25.48 -7.18 8.17
C GLU A 264 25.72 -7.86 6.80
N TYR A 265 26.01 -7.09 5.75
CA TYR A 265 26.37 -7.64 4.44
C TYR A 265 27.70 -8.43 4.51
N ASN A 266 28.74 -7.86 5.12
CA ASN A 266 30.01 -8.57 5.32
C ASN A 266 29.84 -9.82 6.19
N THR A 267 28.92 -9.78 7.17
CA THR A 267 28.56 -10.95 7.99
C THR A 267 27.89 -12.02 7.14
N TYR A 268 26.98 -11.64 6.24
CA TYR A 268 26.34 -12.57 5.30
C TYR A 268 27.39 -13.27 4.43
N VAL A 269 28.28 -12.50 3.80
CA VAL A 269 29.34 -13.05 2.91
C VAL A 269 30.32 -13.93 3.69
N SER A 270 30.80 -13.49 4.85
CA SER A 270 31.81 -14.24 5.64
C SER A 270 31.26 -15.47 6.37
N SER A 271 29.94 -15.62 6.47
CA SER A 271 29.31 -16.75 7.16
C SER A 271 28.46 -17.64 6.25
N ASP A 272 28.45 -17.38 4.95
CA ASP A 272 27.53 -18.02 3.99
C ASP A 272 26.08 -18.01 4.48
N GLY A 273 25.65 -16.88 5.05
CA GLY A 273 24.30 -16.70 5.60
C GLY A 273 23.98 -17.56 6.83
N ASN A 274 24.98 -18.08 7.54
CA ASN A 274 24.75 -18.90 8.74
C ASN A 274 24.65 -18.10 10.04
N LYS A 275 25.00 -16.80 10.04
CA LYS A 275 24.92 -15.92 11.22
C LYS A 275 23.69 -15.02 11.19
N PHE A 276 23.22 -14.62 12.38
CA PHE A 276 22.08 -13.73 12.52
C PHE A 276 22.40 -12.28 12.12
N GLY A 277 21.44 -11.67 11.42
CA GLY A 277 21.44 -10.26 11.00
C GLY A 277 20.14 -9.96 10.27
N SER A 278 19.62 -8.73 10.32
CA SER A 278 18.33 -8.40 9.69
C SER A 278 18.42 -8.47 8.16
N LEU A 279 19.45 -7.88 7.57
CA LEU A 279 19.74 -7.97 6.15
C LEU A 279 20.22 -9.39 5.78
N THR A 280 21.11 -9.97 6.60
CA THR A 280 21.61 -11.34 6.42
C THR A 280 20.47 -12.34 6.30
N SER A 281 19.46 -12.24 7.18
CA SER A 281 18.28 -13.10 7.13
C SER A 281 17.48 -12.93 5.84
N ARG A 282 17.27 -11.69 5.38
CA ARG A 282 16.56 -11.44 4.11
C ARG A 282 17.29 -12.03 2.91
N LEU A 283 18.59 -11.76 2.79
CA LEU A 283 19.39 -12.30 1.69
C LEU A 283 19.40 -13.83 1.68
N SER A 284 19.49 -14.42 2.87
CA SER A 284 19.42 -15.87 3.05
C SER A 284 18.07 -16.45 2.62
N MET A 285 16.97 -15.88 3.12
CA MET A 285 15.61 -16.24 2.70
C MET A 285 15.43 -16.11 1.19
N TRP A 286 15.98 -15.07 0.57
CA TRP A 286 15.83 -14.84 -0.86
C TRP A 286 16.60 -15.86 -1.70
N LYS A 287 17.80 -16.23 -1.27
CA LYS A 287 18.61 -17.24 -1.95
C LYS A 287 17.98 -18.63 -1.86
N VAL A 288 17.53 -19.04 -0.69
CA VAL A 288 16.84 -20.34 -0.51
C VAL A 288 15.47 -20.32 -1.20
N GLY A 289 14.73 -19.21 -1.12
CA GLY A 289 13.46 -19.06 -1.84
C GLY A 289 13.62 -19.15 -3.36
N ALA A 290 14.64 -18.51 -3.93
CA ALA A 290 14.95 -18.62 -5.37
C ALA A 290 15.34 -20.06 -5.75
N TYR A 291 16.05 -20.77 -4.89
CA TYR A 291 16.33 -22.20 -5.08
C TYR A 291 15.03 -23.02 -5.10
N CYS A 292 14.16 -22.87 -4.11
CA CYS A 292 12.90 -23.61 -4.07
C CYS A 292 12.00 -23.31 -5.28
N LEU A 293 11.97 -22.07 -5.75
CA LEU A 293 11.28 -21.71 -6.99
C LEU A 293 11.87 -22.43 -8.21
N SER A 294 13.20 -22.63 -8.24
CA SER A 294 13.83 -23.35 -9.36
C SER A 294 13.54 -24.85 -9.36
N GLU A 295 13.29 -25.43 -8.19
CA GLU A 295 12.88 -26.84 -8.05
C GLU A 295 11.39 -27.02 -8.39
N GLU A 296 10.53 -26.08 -8.00
CA GLU A 296 9.08 -26.13 -8.26
C GLU A 296 8.58 -24.81 -8.90
N PRO A 297 8.79 -24.63 -10.23
CA PRO A 297 8.49 -23.35 -10.91
C PRO A 297 7.00 -22.98 -10.97
N LEU A 298 6.13 -23.98 -10.83
CA LEU A 298 4.67 -23.79 -10.83
C LEU A 298 4.11 -23.39 -9.47
N GLY A 299 4.96 -23.32 -8.44
CA GLY A 299 4.57 -23.01 -7.08
C GLY A 299 4.44 -24.26 -6.21
N MET A 300 4.27 -24.04 -4.91
CA MET A 300 4.14 -25.10 -3.92
C MET A 300 3.30 -24.62 -2.72
N LYS A 301 2.81 -25.56 -1.91
CA LYS A 301 2.22 -25.23 -0.60
C LYS A 301 3.28 -24.79 0.41
N SER A 302 2.84 -24.13 1.47
CA SER A 302 3.73 -23.54 2.48
C SER A 302 4.59 -24.59 3.20
N GLU A 303 4.03 -25.78 3.40
CA GLU A 303 4.66 -26.93 4.04
C GLU A 303 5.80 -27.50 3.17
N ASP A 304 5.58 -27.59 1.86
CA ASP A 304 6.58 -28.08 0.91
C ASP A 304 7.72 -27.07 0.76
N ARG A 305 7.42 -25.77 0.82
CA ARG A 305 8.45 -24.73 0.91
C ARG A 305 9.30 -24.87 2.17
N THR A 306 8.67 -25.17 3.29
CA THR A 306 9.39 -25.43 4.56
C THR A 306 10.31 -26.64 4.40
N ALA A 307 9.81 -27.74 3.82
CA ALA A 307 10.63 -28.93 3.55
C ALA A 307 11.80 -28.63 2.60
N CYS A 308 11.57 -27.83 1.56
CA CYS A 308 12.62 -27.39 0.63
C CYS A 308 13.71 -26.57 1.34
N PHE A 309 13.33 -25.63 2.23
CA PHE A 309 14.28 -24.86 3.03
C PHE A 309 15.15 -25.77 3.91
N GLN A 310 14.52 -26.69 4.62
CA GLN A 310 15.21 -27.66 5.47
C GLN A 310 16.15 -28.56 4.66
N HIS A 311 15.71 -29.02 3.48
CA HIS A 311 16.52 -29.82 2.58
C HIS A 311 17.76 -29.03 2.09
N TYR A 312 17.58 -27.80 1.63
CA TYR A 312 18.67 -26.96 1.14
C TYR A 312 19.75 -26.76 2.21
N VAL A 313 19.35 -26.37 3.43
CA VAL A 313 20.29 -26.10 4.53
C VAL A 313 20.97 -27.39 4.99
N LYS A 314 20.24 -28.51 5.03
CA LYS A 314 20.80 -29.82 5.38
C LYS A 314 21.86 -30.28 4.39
N THR A 315 21.64 -30.06 3.09
CA THR A 315 22.52 -30.54 2.02
C THR A 315 23.70 -29.60 1.77
N ARG A 316 23.51 -28.28 1.90
CA ARG A 316 24.54 -27.29 1.56
C ARG A 316 25.29 -26.71 2.76
N HIS A 317 24.77 -26.86 3.97
CA HIS A 317 25.33 -26.28 5.21
C HIS A 317 25.53 -24.75 5.15
N GLN A 318 24.77 -24.07 4.29
CA GLN A 318 24.73 -22.62 4.13
C GLN A 318 23.32 -22.12 4.43
N GLU A 319 23.18 -20.81 4.61
CA GLU A 319 21.89 -20.13 4.73
C GLU A 319 21.04 -20.63 5.92
N LYS A 320 21.68 -21.13 6.98
CA LYS A 320 20.99 -21.69 8.16
C LYS A 320 20.03 -20.70 8.82
N ILE A 321 20.31 -19.40 8.69
CA ILE A 321 19.45 -18.37 9.27
C ILE A 321 18.06 -18.31 8.63
N SER A 322 17.92 -18.76 7.37
CA SER A 322 16.64 -18.81 6.67
C SER A 322 15.62 -19.72 7.37
N LEU A 323 16.06 -20.77 8.09
CA LEU A 323 15.19 -21.69 8.81
C LEU A 323 14.40 -21.02 9.94
N MET A 324 14.87 -19.88 10.48
CA MET A 324 14.08 -19.12 11.46
C MET A 324 12.80 -18.51 10.87
N TYR A 325 12.72 -18.41 9.54
CA TYR A 325 11.64 -17.75 8.82
C TYR A 325 10.97 -18.67 7.80
N GLU A 326 11.31 -19.96 7.76
CA GLU A 326 10.78 -20.93 6.77
C GLU A 326 9.24 -21.03 6.80
N LYS A 327 8.64 -20.85 7.99
CA LYS A 327 7.18 -20.85 8.21
C LYS A 327 6.53 -19.47 8.09
N VAL A 328 7.33 -18.46 7.76
CA VAL A 328 6.91 -17.06 7.63
C VAL A 328 7.07 -16.66 6.15
N HIS A 329 6.66 -15.44 5.81
CA HIS A 329 6.89 -14.88 4.48
C HIS A 329 8.35 -14.44 4.29
N LEU A 330 8.83 -14.50 3.05
CA LEU A 330 10.19 -14.21 2.59
C LEU A 330 10.55 -12.72 2.57
N HIS A 331 9.67 -11.85 3.09
CA HIS A 331 9.85 -10.40 3.11
C HIS A 331 10.17 -9.82 1.72
N ASN A 332 9.53 -10.37 0.69
CA ASN A 332 9.59 -9.89 -0.68
C ASN A 332 8.32 -10.38 -1.40
N GLU A 333 7.40 -9.48 -1.77
CA GLU A 333 6.09 -9.85 -2.34
C GLU A 333 6.23 -10.65 -3.65
N LEU A 334 7.23 -10.32 -4.48
CA LEU A 334 7.44 -11.01 -5.75
C LEU A 334 7.95 -12.43 -5.52
N LEU A 335 8.98 -12.60 -4.70
CA LEU A 335 9.52 -13.93 -4.40
C LEU A 335 8.56 -14.78 -3.58
N GLU A 336 7.82 -14.17 -2.66
CA GLU A 336 6.76 -14.84 -1.91
C GLU A 336 5.68 -15.37 -2.84
N SER A 337 5.20 -14.52 -3.77
CA SER A 337 4.20 -14.93 -4.74
C SER A 337 4.76 -15.95 -5.73
N ALA A 338 6.03 -15.82 -6.13
CA ALA A 338 6.68 -16.77 -7.03
C ALA A 338 6.81 -18.16 -6.39
N THR A 339 7.33 -18.24 -5.16
CA THR A 339 7.57 -19.52 -4.48
C THR A 339 6.29 -20.26 -4.16
N LEU A 340 5.22 -19.56 -3.78
CA LEU A 340 3.95 -20.20 -3.45
C LEU A 340 3.09 -20.40 -4.70
N GLN A 341 2.79 -19.34 -5.45
CA GLN A 341 1.85 -19.36 -6.57
C GLN A 341 2.54 -19.59 -7.93
N GLY A 342 3.83 -19.89 -7.96
CA GLY A 342 4.60 -20.10 -9.17
C GLY A 342 4.95 -18.83 -9.93
N ILE A 343 5.64 -19.00 -11.07
CA ILE A 343 5.96 -17.91 -12.00
C ILE A 343 4.69 -17.15 -12.41
N GLN A 344 3.56 -17.82 -12.54
CA GLN A 344 2.27 -17.19 -12.84
C GLN A 344 1.82 -16.19 -11.76
N GLY A 345 2.01 -16.49 -10.48
CA GLY A 345 1.74 -15.55 -9.40
C GLY A 345 2.63 -14.32 -9.45
N ALA A 346 3.93 -14.51 -9.73
CA ALA A 346 4.86 -13.40 -9.91
C ALA A 346 4.47 -12.50 -11.10
N LEU A 347 4.06 -13.10 -12.22
CA LEU A 347 3.59 -12.37 -13.40
C LEU A 347 2.33 -11.53 -13.11
N VAL A 348 1.40 -12.03 -12.28
CA VAL A 348 0.22 -11.26 -11.85
C VAL A 348 0.63 -10.02 -11.06
N ILE A 349 1.57 -10.15 -10.11
CA ILE A 349 2.07 -9.01 -9.33
C ILE A 349 2.82 -8.02 -10.22
N LEU A 350 3.68 -8.50 -11.14
CA LEU A 350 4.40 -7.64 -12.09
C LEU A 350 3.44 -6.90 -13.03
N LEU A 351 2.42 -7.59 -13.56
CA LEU A 351 1.38 -6.98 -14.38
C LEU A 351 0.66 -5.89 -13.60
N PHE A 352 0.27 -6.16 -12.35
CA PHE A 352 -0.35 -5.19 -11.46
C PHE A 352 0.53 -3.95 -11.25
N TYR A 353 1.84 -4.14 -10.96
CA TYR A 353 2.79 -3.04 -10.79
C TYR A 353 2.95 -2.22 -12.06
N ILE A 354 3.30 -2.86 -13.18
CA ILE A 354 3.61 -2.19 -14.44
C ILE A 354 2.39 -1.47 -14.98
N ALA A 355 1.23 -2.14 -15.02
CA ALA A 355 0.01 -1.57 -15.60
C ALA A 355 -0.43 -0.30 -14.85
N LEU A 356 -0.44 -0.32 -13.51
CA LEU A 356 -0.85 0.84 -12.72
C LEU A 356 0.19 1.97 -12.73
N ILE A 357 1.49 1.67 -12.75
CA ILE A 357 2.54 2.70 -12.88
C ILE A 357 2.45 3.37 -14.26
N VAL A 358 2.39 2.58 -15.33
CA VAL A 358 2.26 3.12 -16.71
C VAL A 358 0.99 3.94 -16.83
N TYR A 359 -0.13 3.46 -16.28
CA TYR A 359 -1.38 4.20 -16.25
C TYR A 359 -1.27 5.52 -15.49
N ALA A 360 -0.67 5.52 -14.30
CA ALA A 360 -0.48 6.73 -13.50
C ALA A 360 0.39 7.76 -14.22
N CYS A 361 1.44 7.32 -14.91
CA CYS A 361 2.27 8.18 -15.77
C CYS A 361 1.46 8.76 -16.95
N ARG A 362 0.71 7.92 -17.68
CA ARG A 362 -0.07 8.35 -18.85
C ARG A 362 -1.20 9.30 -18.51
N THR A 363 -1.85 9.12 -17.35
CA THR A 363 -2.97 9.96 -16.89
C THR A 363 -2.56 11.14 -16.03
N ARG A 364 -1.25 11.32 -15.83
CA ARG A 364 -0.66 12.30 -14.90
C ARG A 364 -1.19 12.22 -13.47
N ASN A 365 -1.53 11.01 -13.01
CA ASN A 365 -2.02 10.77 -11.66
C ASN A 365 -0.84 10.64 -10.67
N ALA A 366 -0.37 11.77 -10.14
CA ALA A 366 0.74 11.81 -9.19
C ALA A 366 0.49 11.02 -7.89
N MET A 367 -0.74 11.05 -7.37
CA MET A 367 -1.11 10.33 -6.14
C MET A 367 -1.02 8.82 -6.36
N LEU A 368 -1.60 8.30 -7.45
CA LEU A 368 -1.52 6.88 -7.79
C LEU A 368 -0.08 6.44 -8.04
N LEU A 369 0.71 7.26 -8.75
CA LEU A 369 2.12 6.94 -9.00
C LEU A 369 2.91 6.84 -7.69
N ALA A 370 2.72 7.79 -6.76
CA ALA A 370 3.39 7.78 -5.47
C ALA A 370 3.02 6.55 -4.62
N VAL A 371 1.73 6.21 -4.55
CA VAL A 371 1.27 5.00 -3.85
C VAL A 371 1.85 3.74 -4.50
N MET A 372 1.82 3.63 -5.84
CA MET A 372 2.36 2.46 -6.53
C MET A 372 3.87 2.30 -6.34
N LEU A 373 4.64 3.39 -6.39
CA LEU A 373 6.07 3.33 -6.08
C LEU A 373 6.30 2.94 -4.61
N GLY A 374 5.46 3.45 -3.69
CA GLY A 374 5.44 3.02 -2.30
C GLY A 374 5.19 1.51 -2.15
N ILE A 375 4.21 0.96 -2.88
CA ILE A 375 3.89 -0.48 -2.90
C ILE A 375 5.09 -1.28 -3.42
N VAL A 376 5.68 -0.87 -4.54
CA VAL A 376 6.83 -1.57 -5.12
C VAL A 376 8.01 -1.57 -4.16
N VAL A 377 8.39 -0.42 -3.61
CA VAL A 377 9.54 -0.32 -2.69
C VAL A 377 9.29 -1.09 -1.40
N SER A 378 8.06 -1.06 -0.88
CA SER A 378 7.67 -1.86 0.29
C SER A 378 7.74 -3.35 -0.05
N GLY A 379 7.19 -3.75 -1.20
CA GLY A 379 7.14 -5.12 -1.71
C GLY A 379 8.51 -5.74 -2.03
N LEU A 380 9.55 -4.93 -2.26
CA LEU A 380 10.93 -5.40 -2.38
C LEU A 380 11.56 -5.79 -1.04
N THR A 381 10.99 -5.34 0.09
CA THR A 381 11.59 -5.50 1.42
C THR A 381 10.66 -6.13 2.47
N ASP A 382 9.39 -6.31 2.11
CA ASP A 382 8.34 -6.95 2.89
C ASP A 382 7.19 -7.39 1.98
N VAL A 383 6.13 -7.93 2.58
CA VAL A 383 4.91 -8.36 1.87
C VAL A 383 3.74 -7.40 2.14
N VAL A 384 3.27 -6.74 1.09
CA VAL A 384 2.21 -5.72 1.17
C VAL A 384 0.83 -6.38 1.18
N PHE A 385 0.64 -7.44 0.38
CA PHE A 385 -0.65 -8.10 0.18
C PHE A 385 -0.78 -9.40 0.96
N ILE A 386 -0.26 -9.43 2.19
CA ILE A 386 -0.43 -10.53 3.16
C ILE A 386 -0.95 -9.98 4.48
N SER A 387 -0.34 -8.92 5.00
CA SER A 387 -0.85 -8.25 6.21
C SER A 387 -2.26 -7.74 5.97
N ARG A 388 -3.16 -8.16 6.86
CA ARG A 388 -4.59 -7.84 6.83
C ARG A 388 -4.84 -6.35 6.68
N GLU A 389 -4.17 -5.57 7.50
CA GLU A 389 -4.37 -4.15 7.68
C GLU A 389 -3.86 -3.37 6.47
N LEU A 390 -2.65 -3.70 6.03
CA LEU A 390 -2.02 -3.03 4.90
C LEU A 390 -2.70 -3.39 3.57
N THR A 391 -3.08 -4.66 3.35
CA THR A 391 -3.82 -5.09 2.16
C THR A 391 -5.08 -4.24 1.97
N VAL A 392 -5.90 -4.10 3.02
CA VAL A 392 -7.15 -3.34 2.96
C VAL A 392 -6.88 -1.86 2.75
N CYS A 393 -5.99 -1.29 3.56
CA CYS A 393 -5.66 0.13 3.50
C CYS A 393 -5.15 0.55 2.11
N VAL A 394 -4.20 -0.19 1.57
CA VAL A 394 -3.61 0.05 0.26
C VAL A 394 -4.63 -0.13 -0.86
N ALA A 395 -5.45 -1.17 -0.82
CA ALA A 395 -6.50 -1.37 -1.83
C ALA A 395 -7.48 -0.19 -1.86
N LEU A 396 -7.91 0.31 -0.70
CA LEU A 396 -8.79 1.48 -0.62
C LEU A 396 -8.09 2.77 -1.05
N MET A 397 -6.81 2.97 -0.69
CA MET A 397 -6.01 4.10 -1.16
C MET A 397 -5.90 4.16 -2.69
N LEU A 398 -5.68 3.01 -3.34
CA LEU A 398 -5.63 2.91 -4.79
C LEU A 398 -6.96 3.34 -5.45
N LEU A 399 -8.10 2.90 -4.88
CA LEU A 399 -9.42 3.33 -5.34
C LEU A 399 -9.60 4.85 -5.18
N VAL A 400 -9.24 5.39 -4.02
CA VAL A 400 -9.33 6.83 -3.73
C VAL A 400 -8.46 7.66 -4.67
N CYS A 401 -7.23 7.23 -4.94
CA CYS A 401 -6.32 7.88 -5.90
C CYS A 401 -6.97 8.01 -7.29
N GLU A 402 -7.63 6.95 -7.76
CA GLU A 402 -8.27 6.95 -9.07
C GLU A 402 -9.56 7.80 -9.10
N MET A 403 -10.35 7.75 -8.02
CA MET A 403 -11.52 8.62 -7.88
C MET A 403 -11.11 10.09 -7.91
N LEU A 404 -10.13 10.51 -7.10
CA LEU A 404 -9.69 11.90 -7.04
C LEU A 404 -9.14 12.38 -8.38
N ASN A 405 -8.38 11.55 -9.09
CA ASN A 405 -7.88 11.90 -10.42
C ASN A 405 -9.00 12.12 -11.43
N THR A 406 -9.99 11.22 -11.45
CA THR A 406 -11.15 11.36 -12.34
C THR A 406 -11.99 12.59 -12.00
N LEU A 407 -12.20 12.82 -10.70
CA LEU A 407 -13.02 13.93 -10.21
C LEU A 407 -12.33 15.30 -10.31
N LYS A 408 -10.99 15.37 -10.39
CA LYS A 408 -10.23 16.61 -10.66
C LYS A 408 -10.35 17.07 -12.12
N ILE A 409 -10.58 16.15 -13.06
CA ILE A 409 -10.70 16.46 -14.49
C ILE A 409 -12.13 16.94 -14.83
N ALA A 410 -13.14 16.43 -14.10
CA ALA A 410 -14.55 16.78 -14.28
C ALA A 410 -14.96 18.24 -13.99
N PRO A 411 -14.38 19.02 -13.05
CA PRO A 411 -14.87 20.35 -12.70
C PRO A 411 -14.51 21.40 -13.77
N VAL A 412 -13.61 21.08 -14.71
CA VAL A 412 -13.15 22.00 -15.76
C VAL A 412 -14.05 21.98 -17.00
N ARG A 413 -14.91 20.97 -17.16
CA ARG A 413 -15.76 20.81 -18.37
C ARG A 413 -17.20 21.33 -18.24
N SER A 414 -17.58 21.93 -17.12
CA SER A 414 -18.96 22.37 -16.87
C SER A 414 -19.13 23.88 -16.72
N GLN A 415 -18.42 24.68 -17.51
CA GLN A 415 -18.80 26.06 -17.81
C GLN A 415 -18.66 26.30 -19.32
N PRO A 416 -19.76 26.19 -20.09
CA PRO A 416 -19.95 27.11 -21.19
C PRO A 416 -20.36 28.47 -20.60
N ASP A 417 -19.58 29.50 -20.93
CA ASP A 417 -20.04 30.89 -20.85
C ASP A 417 -21.33 31.09 -21.68
#